data_AF-A0A843C2Q2-F1
#
_entry.id   AF-A0A843C2Q2-F1
#
_cell.length_a   1.000
_cell.length_b   1.000
_cell.length_c   1.000
_cell.angle_alpha   90.00
_cell.angle_beta   90.00
_cell.angle_gamma   90.00
#
_symmetry.space_group_name_H-M   'P 1'
#
loop_
_entity.id
_entity.type
_entity.pdbx_description
1 polymer ?
#
loop_
_entity_poly.entity_id
_entity_poly.type
_entity_poly.pdbx_seq_one_letter_code
_entity_poly.pdbx_strand_id
1 'polypeptide(L)'
;MEDAEKIYSSLELACDEGEISTVEECIQELDGLTKDNKEASKYYSQAIVKALETFQGKFSSLKLKKYIARVEELVKNDPNDESVVNNYAKALRSSLLAMSSKGQPDAMMDIITNLELLANKNPENITIHEELSEASTEIANYWKKRGDFKALRDRTKKFRELAEKFPDNEKIKLNLSKSLILEIDSSNKRDIAKIDTILLEIQGLSEASPTNIGLQLEWVHAYRTAMDRGYEKPEDAKRWLESMKKIAQDKKDTAFKVELAKGYLNAIANLGQENRDELGNHLEELEMLADTTKDSLELQTIYAQSLITSLQIIGISDLKETAEVIDELKELVEAYPKNNAILKTYVDSLIGIIGLLAQEQRATDIVPFLSQFEALDKKYPDDEFIQKTYDQLMDTLEMIGFKKTKKKKPRIDYM
;
A
#
# COMPACT_ATOMS: atom_id res chain seq x y z
N MET A 1 -46.25 1.77 2.06
CA MET A 1 -45.13 2.46 2.74
C MET A 1 -44.49 1.50 3.73
N GLU A 2 -45.24 1.02 4.72
CA GLU A 2 -44.77 0.07 5.75
C GLU A 2 -44.16 -1.23 5.18
N ASP A 3 -44.65 -1.73 4.04
CA ASP A 3 -44.16 -2.98 3.46
C ASP A 3 -42.76 -2.87 2.84
N ALA A 4 -42.44 -1.78 2.13
CA ALA A 4 -41.13 -1.62 1.47
C ALA A 4 -40.00 -1.41 2.49
N GLU A 5 -40.26 -0.64 3.54
CA GLU A 5 -39.31 -0.42 4.64
C GLU A 5 -39.02 -1.70 5.42
N LYS A 6 -40.05 -2.52 5.68
CA LYS A 6 -39.90 -3.83 6.32
C LYS A 6 -39.06 -4.78 5.48
N ILE A 7 -39.31 -4.85 4.16
CA ILE A 7 -38.51 -5.70 3.26
C ILE A 7 -37.06 -5.21 3.21
N TYR A 8 -36.83 -3.90 3.16
CA TYR A 8 -35.47 -3.36 3.22
C TYR A 8 -34.76 -3.71 4.54
N SER A 9 -35.45 -3.62 5.68
CA SER A 9 -34.90 -4.01 6.98
C SER A 9 -34.52 -5.49 7.03
N SER A 10 -35.34 -6.37 6.46
CA SER A 10 -35.02 -7.80 6.31
C SER A 10 -33.80 -8.02 5.40
N LEU A 11 -33.66 -7.24 4.33
CA LEU A 11 -32.48 -7.28 3.47
C LEU A 11 -31.22 -6.88 4.22
N GLU A 12 -31.28 -5.85 5.07
CA GLU A 12 -30.12 -5.44 5.88
C GLU A 12 -29.67 -6.56 6.83
N LEU A 13 -30.61 -7.21 7.52
CA LEU A 13 -30.31 -8.38 8.36
C LEU A 13 -29.68 -9.52 7.56
N ALA A 14 -30.26 -9.85 6.40
CA ALA A 14 -29.72 -10.90 5.54
C ALA A 14 -28.33 -10.54 4.98
N CYS A 15 -28.04 -9.26 4.72
CA CYS A 15 -26.70 -8.79 4.39
C CYS A 15 -25.72 -9.01 5.54
N ASP A 16 -26.11 -8.69 6.78
CA ASP A 16 -25.27 -8.86 7.96
C ASP A 16 -25.02 -10.35 8.29
N GLU A 17 -25.99 -11.22 7.99
CA GLU A 17 -25.90 -12.69 8.12
C GLU A 17 -25.20 -13.37 6.93
N GLY A 18 -24.94 -12.63 5.84
CA GLY A 18 -24.30 -13.16 4.63
C GLY A 18 -25.21 -14.04 3.76
N GLU A 19 -26.52 -13.94 3.92
CA GLU A 19 -27.52 -14.73 3.22
C GLU A 19 -27.88 -14.16 1.84
N ILE A 20 -27.02 -14.41 0.85
CA ILE A 20 -27.18 -13.83 -0.50
C ILE A 20 -28.52 -14.21 -1.17
N SER A 21 -29.05 -15.41 -0.91
CA SER A 21 -30.34 -15.84 -1.48
C SER A 21 -31.50 -15.02 -0.93
N THR A 22 -31.55 -14.83 0.39
CA THR A 22 -32.55 -14.01 1.08
C THR A 22 -32.49 -12.55 0.60
N VAL A 23 -31.28 -12.03 0.38
CA VAL A 23 -31.08 -10.68 -0.19
C VAL A 23 -31.65 -10.58 -1.61
N GLU A 24 -31.43 -11.59 -2.45
CA GLU A 24 -31.98 -11.61 -3.81
C GLU A 24 -33.51 -11.70 -3.84
N GLU A 25 -34.11 -12.42 -2.88
CA GLU A 25 -35.57 -12.47 -2.71
C GLU A 25 -36.12 -11.10 -2.29
N CYS A 26 -35.52 -10.46 -1.29
CA CYS A 26 -35.93 -9.12 -0.86
C CYS A 26 -35.82 -8.08 -1.99
N ILE A 27 -34.78 -8.14 -2.82
CA ILE A 27 -34.62 -7.26 -4.00
C ILE A 27 -35.78 -7.47 -4.99
N GLN A 28 -36.18 -8.72 -5.24
CA GLN A 28 -37.29 -9.02 -6.16
C GLN A 28 -38.62 -8.53 -5.61
N GLU A 29 -38.86 -8.70 -4.31
CA GLU A 29 -40.07 -8.19 -3.66
C GLU A 29 -40.14 -6.66 -3.72
N LEU A 30 -39.04 -5.97 -3.43
CA LEU A 30 -38.94 -4.51 -3.56
C LEU A 30 -39.19 -4.05 -4.99
N ASP A 31 -38.64 -4.75 -6.00
CA ASP A 31 -38.85 -4.40 -7.40
C ASP A 31 -40.34 -4.45 -7.78
N GLY A 32 -41.06 -5.48 -7.31
CA GLY A 32 -42.50 -5.62 -7.51
C GLY A 32 -43.32 -4.42 -7.01
N LEU A 33 -42.89 -3.80 -5.92
CA LEU A 33 -43.56 -2.65 -5.32
C LEU A 33 -43.28 -1.31 -6.02
N THR A 34 -42.19 -1.21 -6.80
CA THR A 34 -41.79 0.06 -7.45
C THR A 34 -42.78 0.57 -8.49
N LYS A 35 -43.62 -0.31 -9.07
CA LYS A 35 -44.63 0.06 -10.09
C LYS A 35 -45.72 0.98 -9.54
N ASP A 36 -46.11 0.75 -8.29
CA ASP A 36 -47.25 1.40 -7.67
C ASP A 36 -46.86 2.38 -6.56
N ASN A 37 -45.58 2.41 -6.17
CA ASN A 37 -45.09 3.19 -5.05
C ASN A 37 -43.73 3.83 -5.33
N LYS A 38 -43.70 5.17 -5.45
CA LYS A 38 -42.47 5.94 -5.62
C LYS A 38 -41.46 5.72 -4.49
N GLU A 39 -41.91 5.65 -3.23
CA GLU A 39 -41.03 5.41 -2.09
C GLU A 39 -40.36 4.03 -2.16
N ALA A 40 -41.03 3.03 -2.77
CA ALA A 40 -40.41 1.72 -2.98
C ALA A 40 -39.22 1.78 -3.95
N SER A 41 -39.18 2.76 -4.87
CA SER A 41 -38.03 2.98 -5.77
C SER A 41 -36.78 3.39 -5.01
N LYS A 42 -36.96 4.19 -3.94
CA LYS A 42 -35.87 4.56 -3.03
C LYS A 42 -35.34 3.34 -2.28
N TYR A 43 -36.20 2.58 -1.61
CA TYR A 43 -35.78 1.36 -0.90
C TYR A 43 -35.17 0.30 -1.84
N TYR A 44 -35.72 0.13 -3.05
CA TYR A 44 -35.13 -0.76 -4.05
C TYR A 44 -33.72 -0.30 -4.45
N SER A 45 -33.52 0.99 -4.79
CA SER A 45 -32.20 1.48 -5.17
C SER A 45 -31.19 1.42 -4.01
N GLN A 46 -31.63 1.64 -2.76
CA GLN A 46 -30.82 1.45 -1.56
C GLN A 46 -30.46 -0.03 -1.35
N ALA A 47 -31.40 -0.95 -1.56
CA ALA A 47 -31.19 -2.40 -1.47
C ALA A 47 -30.13 -2.85 -2.47
N ILE A 48 -30.18 -2.36 -3.71
CA ILE A 48 -29.14 -2.65 -4.71
C ILE A 48 -27.77 -2.19 -4.23
N VAL A 49 -27.64 -0.95 -3.73
CA VAL A 49 -26.35 -0.44 -3.24
C VAL A 49 -25.81 -1.32 -2.10
N LYS A 50 -26.62 -1.55 -1.05
CA LYS A 50 -26.24 -2.37 0.11
C LYS A 50 -25.84 -3.79 -0.30
N ALA A 51 -26.59 -4.43 -1.19
CA ALA A 51 -26.28 -5.77 -1.67
C ALA A 51 -24.95 -5.80 -2.44
N LEU A 52 -24.72 -4.85 -3.35
CA LEU A 52 -23.49 -4.77 -4.14
C LEU A 52 -22.26 -4.48 -3.27
N GLU A 53 -22.40 -3.64 -2.25
CA GLU A 53 -21.33 -3.33 -1.29
C GLU A 53 -21.01 -4.50 -0.36
N THR A 54 -22.02 -5.28 0.04
CA THR A 54 -21.88 -6.42 0.96
C THR A 54 -21.29 -7.63 0.25
N PHE A 55 -21.82 -7.99 -0.93
CA PHE A 55 -21.45 -9.21 -1.65
C PHE A 55 -20.52 -8.93 -2.82
N GLN A 56 -19.52 -8.08 -2.62
CA GLN A 56 -18.59 -7.62 -3.66
C GLN A 56 -18.09 -8.77 -4.54
N GLY A 57 -18.40 -8.70 -5.84
CA GLY A 57 -17.98 -9.70 -6.82
C GLY A 57 -18.74 -11.05 -6.81
N LYS A 58 -19.64 -11.30 -5.85
CA LYS A 58 -20.41 -12.56 -5.76
C LYS A 58 -21.55 -12.65 -6.77
N PHE A 59 -22.17 -11.53 -7.10
CA PHE A 59 -23.18 -11.50 -8.16
C PHE A 59 -22.54 -11.74 -9.53
N SER A 60 -23.20 -12.50 -10.40
CA SER A 60 -22.73 -12.69 -11.79
C SER A 60 -22.75 -11.36 -12.56
N SER A 61 -21.91 -11.21 -13.58
CA SER A 61 -21.89 -9.98 -14.39
C SER A 61 -23.24 -9.69 -15.07
N LEU A 62 -24.01 -10.75 -15.37
CA LEU A 62 -25.37 -10.61 -15.89
C LEU A 62 -26.33 -10.03 -14.84
N LYS A 63 -26.26 -10.48 -13.58
CA LYS A 63 -27.08 -9.93 -12.48
C LYS A 63 -26.72 -8.46 -12.23
N LEU A 64 -25.43 -8.12 -12.19
CA LEU A 64 -24.97 -6.74 -12.04
C LEU A 64 -25.56 -5.82 -13.13
N LYS A 65 -25.48 -6.23 -14.40
CA LYS A 65 -26.06 -5.47 -15.52
C LYS A 65 -27.58 -5.29 -15.38
N LYS A 66 -28.30 -6.31 -14.91
CA LYS A 66 -29.75 -6.22 -14.66
C LYS A 66 -30.07 -5.23 -13.55
N TYR A 67 -29.36 -5.27 -12.43
CA TYR A 67 -29.58 -4.35 -11.31
C TYR A 67 -29.31 -2.89 -11.72
N ILE A 68 -28.19 -2.63 -12.40
CA ILE A 68 -27.85 -1.29 -12.90
C ILE A 68 -28.93 -0.79 -13.86
N ALA A 69 -29.32 -1.59 -14.87
CA ALA A 69 -30.32 -1.20 -15.85
C ALA A 69 -31.67 -0.89 -15.20
N ARG A 70 -32.04 -1.64 -14.15
CA ARG A 70 -33.28 -1.39 -13.43
C ARG A 70 -33.25 -0.09 -12.62
N VAL A 71 -32.16 0.19 -11.90
CA VAL A 71 -32.01 1.48 -11.20
C VAL A 71 -31.95 2.65 -12.20
N GLU A 72 -31.31 2.47 -13.36
CA GLU A 72 -31.31 3.46 -14.44
C GLU A 72 -32.73 3.77 -14.95
N GLU A 73 -33.60 2.76 -15.06
CA GLU A 73 -35.00 2.95 -15.43
C GLU A 73 -35.75 3.80 -14.39
N LEU A 74 -35.51 3.56 -13.09
CA LEU A 74 -36.09 4.37 -12.02
C LEU A 74 -35.64 5.84 -12.13
N VAL A 75 -34.36 6.09 -12.39
CA VAL A 75 -33.84 7.44 -12.64
C VAL A 75 -34.46 8.08 -13.88
N LYS A 76 -34.72 7.32 -14.95
CA LYS A 76 -35.40 7.85 -16.14
C LYS A 76 -36.86 8.21 -15.87
N ASN A 77 -37.54 7.44 -15.03
CA ASN A 77 -38.94 7.65 -14.68
C ASN A 77 -39.12 8.83 -13.70
N ASP A 78 -38.17 9.04 -12.79
CA ASP A 78 -38.18 10.18 -11.86
C ASP A 78 -36.77 10.79 -11.70
N PRO A 79 -36.31 11.60 -12.67
CA PRO A 79 -34.94 12.15 -12.67
C PRO A 79 -34.69 13.18 -11.58
N ASN A 80 -35.73 13.66 -10.89
CA ASN A 80 -35.62 14.64 -9.81
C ASN A 80 -35.54 13.99 -8.42
N ASP A 81 -35.72 12.67 -8.31
CA ASP A 81 -35.50 11.96 -7.05
C ASP A 81 -34.00 11.82 -6.80
N GLU A 82 -33.44 12.80 -6.06
CA GLU A 82 -32.02 12.86 -5.76
C GLU A 82 -31.52 11.60 -5.03
N SER A 83 -32.37 10.95 -4.21
CA SER A 83 -31.99 9.73 -3.51
C SER A 83 -31.77 8.59 -4.49
N VAL A 84 -32.69 8.38 -5.44
CA VAL A 84 -32.58 7.32 -6.45
C VAL A 84 -31.41 7.61 -7.40
N VAL A 85 -31.21 8.87 -7.79
CA VAL A 85 -30.08 9.31 -8.62
C VAL A 85 -28.73 9.06 -7.92
N ASN A 86 -28.61 9.41 -6.64
CA ASN A 86 -27.40 9.17 -5.86
C ASN A 86 -27.13 7.67 -5.68
N ASN A 87 -28.18 6.88 -5.43
CA ASN A 87 -28.05 5.42 -5.35
C ASN A 87 -27.65 4.80 -6.69
N TYR A 88 -28.09 5.37 -7.81
CA TYR A 88 -27.64 4.93 -9.14
C TYR A 88 -26.13 5.15 -9.33
N ALA A 89 -25.61 6.32 -8.95
CA ALA A 89 -24.18 6.60 -9.00
C ALA A 89 -23.36 5.61 -8.16
N LYS A 90 -23.82 5.32 -6.94
CA LYS A 90 -23.21 4.32 -6.04
C LYS A 90 -23.27 2.91 -6.62
N ALA A 91 -24.42 2.51 -7.17
CA ALA A 91 -24.60 1.20 -7.80
C ALA A 91 -23.68 1.02 -9.02
N LEU A 92 -23.48 2.08 -9.83
CA LEU A 92 -22.50 2.11 -10.91
C LEU A 92 -21.08 1.88 -10.37
N ARG A 93 -20.63 2.65 -9.37
CA ARG A 93 -19.29 2.48 -8.77
C ARG A 93 -19.09 1.07 -8.18
N SER A 94 -20.01 0.57 -7.37
CA SER A 94 -19.89 -0.77 -6.77
C SER A 94 -19.87 -1.88 -7.84
N SER A 95 -20.62 -1.70 -8.92
CA SER A 95 -20.56 -2.60 -10.07
C SER A 95 -19.23 -2.51 -10.80
N LEU A 96 -18.64 -1.32 -10.96
CA LEU A 96 -17.33 -1.13 -11.56
C LEU A 96 -16.25 -1.92 -10.80
N LEU A 97 -16.27 -1.86 -9.47
CA LEU A 97 -15.36 -2.64 -8.61
C LEU A 97 -15.50 -4.14 -8.88
N ALA A 98 -16.73 -4.64 -8.95
CA ALA A 98 -17.00 -6.04 -9.24
C ALA A 98 -16.62 -6.46 -10.67
N MET A 99 -16.70 -5.57 -11.66
CA MET A 99 -16.23 -5.85 -13.03
C MET A 99 -14.69 -5.82 -13.11
N SER A 100 -14.06 -4.93 -12.35
CA SER A 100 -12.59 -4.83 -12.22
C SER A 100 -11.99 -6.10 -11.66
N SER A 101 -12.56 -6.63 -10.56
CA SER A 101 -12.09 -7.89 -9.96
C SER A 101 -12.24 -9.10 -10.88
N LYS A 102 -13.19 -9.06 -11.81
CA LYS A 102 -13.40 -10.09 -12.85
C LYS A 102 -12.59 -9.85 -14.12
N GLY A 103 -11.81 -8.78 -14.21
CA GLY A 103 -11.02 -8.43 -15.39
C GLY A 103 -11.86 -8.15 -16.63
N GLN A 104 -12.98 -7.44 -16.48
CA GLN A 104 -13.91 -7.09 -17.57
C GLN A 104 -13.78 -5.60 -17.96
N PRO A 105 -12.72 -5.20 -18.71
CA PRO A 105 -12.43 -3.80 -19.00
C PRO A 105 -13.56 -3.11 -19.77
N ASP A 106 -14.16 -3.76 -20.76
CA ASP A 106 -15.25 -3.16 -21.56
C ASP A 106 -16.45 -2.79 -20.67
N ALA A 107 -16.83 -3.67 -19.74
CA ALA A 107 -17.91 -3.40 -18.79
C ALA A 107 -17.57 -2.26 -17.83
N MET A 108 -16.31 -2.14 -17.40
CA MET A 108 -15.86 -1.01 -16.58
C MET A 108 -15.96 0.30 -17.37
N MET A 109 -15.58 0.28 -18.65
CA MET A 109 -15.63 1.45 -19.53
C MET A 109 -17.07 1.90 -19.84
N ASP A 110 -18.00 0.95 -20.00
CA ASP A 110 -19.42 1.26 -20.11
C ASP A 110 -19.94 1.93 -18.83
N ILE A 111 -19.58 1.39 -17.67
CA ILE A 111 -20.04 1.90 -16.36
C ILE A 111 -19.50 3.31 -16.10
N ILE A 112 -18.21 3.56 -16.31
CA ILE A 112 -17.66 4.92 -16.11
C ILE A 112 -18.26 5.92 -17.09
N THR A 113 -18.54 5.51 -18.32
CA THR A 113 -19.22 6.37 -19.31
C THR A 113 -20.62 6.74 -18.83
N ASN A 114 -21.37 5.77 -18.29
CA ASN A 114 -22.69 6.03 -17.70
C ASN A 114 -22.59 6.98 -16.49
N LEU A 115 -21.58 6.83 -15.65
CA LEU A 115 -21.36 7.69 -14.49
C LEU A 115 -20.95 9.12 -14.91
N GLU A 116 -20.12 9.27 -15.95
CA GLU A 116 -19.81 10.57 -16.56
C GLU A 116 -21.06 11.24 -17.14
N LEU A 117 -21.92 10.49 -17.85
CA LEU A 117 -23.18 11.00 -18.38
C LEU A 117 -24.15 11.42 -17.27
N LEU A 118 -24.21 10.65 -16.18
CA LEU A 118 -25.04 10.98 -15.02
C LEU A 118 -24.56 12.26 -14.33
N ALA A 119 -23.25 12.40 -14.14
CA ALA A 119 -22.62 13.59 -13.57
C ALA A 119 -22.87 14.84 -14.44
N ASN A 120 -22.75 14.71 -15.76
CA ASN A 120 -23.01 15.81 -16.69
C ASN A 120 -24.47 16.29 -16.67
N LYS A 121 -25.42 15.37 -16.45
CA LYS A 121 -26.85 15.71 -16.31
C LYS A 121 -27.19 16.34 -14.95
N ASN A 122 -26.33 16.18 -13.95
CA ASN A 122 -26.55 16.63 -12.58
C ASN A 122 -25.34 17.45 -12.10
N PRO A 123 -25.04 18.60 -12.75
CA PRO A 123 -23.77 19.30 -12.57
C PRO A 123 -23.52 19.85 -11.16
N GLU A 124 -24.59 20.06 -10.38
CA GLU A 124 -24.54 20.58 -9.00
C GLU A 124 -24.58 19.47 -7.94
N ASN A 125 -24.80 18.21 -8.34
CA ASN A 125 -24.90 17.11 -7.38
C ASN A 125 -23.50 16.57 -7.06
N ILE A 126 -22.96 17.04 -5.93
CA ILE A 126 -21.61 16.70 -5.49
C ILE A 126 -21.43 15.20 -5.23
N THR A 127 -22.46 14.51 -4.75
CA THR A 127 -22.39 13.06 -4.46
C THR A 127 -22.03 12.27 -5.71
N ILE A 128 -22.67 12.56 -6.85
CA ILE A 128 -22.39 11.87 -8.11
C ILE A 128 -20.95 12.12 -8.57
N HIS A 129 -20.47 13.36 -8.41
CA HIS A 129 -19.11 13.74 -8.77
C HIS A 129 -18.06 13.09 -7.87
N GLU A 130 -18.36 12.89 -6.59
CA GLU A 130 -17.52 12.09 -5.68
C GLU A 130 -17.48 10.62 -6.10
N GLU A 131 -18.63 10.01 -6.40
CA GLU A 131 -18.68 8.62 -6.90
C GLU A 131 -17.88 8.48 -8.21
N LEU A 132 -17.97 9.47 -9.10
CA LEU A 132 -17.18 9.52 -10.34
C LEU A 132 -15.68 9.62 -10.06
N SER A 133 -15.28 10.46 -9.10
CA SER A 133 -13.89 10.61 -8.65
C SER A 133 -13.33 9.30 -8.09
N GLU A 134 -14.11 8.59 -7.26
CA GLU A 134 -13.70 7.29 -6.73
C GLU A 134 -13.58 6.24 -7.85
N ALA A 135 -14.58 6.12 -8.72
CA ALA A 135 -14.55 5.22 -9.87
C ALA A 135 -13.37 5.52 -10.82
N SER A 136 -12.97 6.79 -10.94
CA SER A 136 -11.81 7.21 -11.72
C SER A 136 -10.51 6.62 -11.18
N THR A 137 -10.36 6.60 -9.86
CA THR A 137 -9.18 6.07 -9.18
C THR A 137 -9.06 4.57 -9.40
N GLU A 138 -10.18 3.85 -9.38
CA GLU A 138 -10.21 2.42 -9.67
C GLU A 138 -9.80 2.08 -11.10
N ILE A 139 -10.26 2.89 -12.06
CA ILE A 139 -9.86 2.74 -13.47
C ILE A 139 -8.38 3.06 -13.65
N ALA A 140 -7.88 4.12 -13.01
CA ALA A 140 -6.46 4.48 -13.05
C ALA A 140 -5.60 3.32 -12.52
N ASN A 141 -5.97 2.74 -11.37
CA ASN A 141 -5.30 1.57 -10.81
C ASN A 141 -5.37 0.34 -11.73
N TYR A 142 -6.53 0.09 -12.36
CA TYR A 142 -6.68 -1.00 -13.31
C TYR A 142 -5.72 -0.87 -14.50
N TRP A 143 -5.66 0.31 -15.12
CA TRP A 143 -4.77 0.54 -16.26
C TRP A 143 -3.30 0.48 -15.89
N LYS A 144 -2.93 1.00 -14.71
CA LYS A 144 -1.58 0.86 -14.16
C LYS A 144 -1.17 -0.61 -14.05
N LYS A 145 -2.02 -1.45 -13.43
CA LYS A 145 -1.76 -2.90 -13.28
C LYS A 145 -1.61 -3.63 -14.61
N ARG A 146 -2.26 -3.14 -15.67
CA ARG A 146 -2.17 -3.69 -17.04
C ARG A 146 -1.03 -3.09 -17.87
N GLY A 147 -0.33 -2.08 -17.37
CA GLY A 147 0.72 -1.36 -18.10
C GLY A 147 0.19 -0.40 -19.18
N ASP A 148 -1.11 -0.11 -19.21
CA ASP A 148 -1.67 0.89 -20.15
C ASP A 148 -1.54 2.30 -19.58
N PHE A 149 -0.32 2.81 -19.61
CA PHE A 149 -0.02 4.14 -19.06
C PHE A 149 -0.61 5.28 -19.89
N LYS A 150 -1.02 5.03 -21.13
CA LYS A 150 -1.73 6.04 -21.93
C LYS A 150 -3.16 6.20 -21.40
N ALA A 151 -3.91 5.11 -21.22
CA ALA A 151 -5.25 5.14 -20.65
C ALA A 151 -5.27 5.71 -19.23
N LEU A 152 -4.26 5.40 -18.41
CA LEU A 152 -4.05 6.01 -17.09
C LEU A 152 -3.93 7.55 -17.17
N ARG A 153 -3.09 8.06 -18.08
CA ARG A 153 -2.91 9.51 -18.25
C ARG A 153 -4.16 10.20 -18.79
N ASP A 154 -4.85 9.58 -19.75
CA ASP A 154 -6.10 10.10 -20.28
C ASP A 154 -7.18 10.18 -19.19
N ARG A 155 -7.25 9.17 -18.30
CA ARG A 155 -8.13 9.21 -17.10
C ARG A 155 -7.72 10.31 -16.13
N THR A 156 -6.43 10.42 -15.83
CA THR A 156 -5.91 11.45 -14.91
C THR A 156 -6.19 12.85 -15.43
N LYS A 157 -6.13 13.08 -16.75
CA LYS A 157 -6.52 14.36 -17.36
C LYS A 157 -7.99 14.70 -17.11
N LYS A 158 -8.92 13.77 -17.37
CA LYS A 158 -10.35 13.95 -17.03
C LYS A 158 -10.56 14.22 -15.54
N PHE A 159 -9.70 13.65 -14.70
CA PHE A 159 -9.75 13.85 -13.26
C PHE A 159 -9.32 15.27 -12.86
N ARG A 160 -8.27 15.82 -13.49
CA ARG A 160 -7.89 17.23 -13.31
C ARG A 160 -9.05 18.16 -13.62
N GLU A 161 -9.72 17.95 -14.76
CA GLU A 161 -10.92 18.72 -15.16
C GLU A 161 -12.04 18.65 -14.11
N LEU A 162 -12.23 17.48 -13.48
CA LEU A 162 -13.19 17.31 -12.40
C LEU A 162 -12.78 18.06 -11.12
N ALA A 163 -11.52 18.00 -10.72
CA ALA A 163 -11.01 18.70 -9.53
C ALA A 163 -11.05 20.23 -9.71
N GLU A 164 -10.77 20.73 -10.91
CA GLU A 164 -10.91 22.15 -11.26
C GLU A 164 -12.37 22.64 -11.13
N LYS A 165 -13.34 21.79 -11.47
CA LYS A 165 -14.77 22.09 -11.31
C LYS A 165 -15.20 22.13 -9.84
N PHE A 166 -14.54 21.37 -8.96
CA PHE A 166 -14.86 21.26 -7.53
C PHE A 166 -13.64 21.54 -6.63
N PRO A 167 -13.10 22.78 -6.67
CA PRO A 167 -11.83 23.11 -6.01
C PRO A 167 -11.88 22.96 -4.48
N ASP A 168 -13.07 23.12 -3.89
CA ASP A 168 -13.28 23.01 -2.44
C ASP A 168 -13.55 21.57 -1.99
N ASN A 169 -13.82 20.63 -2.91
CA ASN A 169 -14.10 19.24 -2.53
C ASN A 169 -12.80 18.47 -2.25
N GLU A 170 -12.50 18.28 -0.97
CA GLU A 170 -11.28 17.61 -0.54
C GLU A 170 -11.20 16.13 -0.95
N LYS A 171 -12.34 15.44 -1.10
CA LYS A 171 -12.37 14.03 -1.51
C LYS A 171 -11.99 13.87 -2.97
N ILE A 172 -12.45 14.78 -3.85
CA ILE A 172 -12.05 14.84 -5.26
C ILE A 172 -10.56 15.17 -5.35
N LYS A 173 -10.08 16.18 -4.60
CA LYS A 173 -8.64 16.52 -4.54
C LYS A 173 -7.79 15.33 -4.08
N LEU A 174 -8.19 14.64 -3.01
CA LEU A 174 -7.47 13.49 -2.47
C LEU A 174 -7.35 12.36 -3.51
N ASN A 175 -8.45 12.05 -4.19
CA ASN A 175 -8.43 11.01 -5.20
C ASN A 175 -7.63 11.43 -6.46
N LEU A 176 -7.62 12.73 -6.82
CA LEU A 176 -6.71 13.24 -7.85
C LEU A 176 -5.26 13.04 -7.45
N SER A 177 -4.86 13.41 -6.22
CA SER A 177 -3.51 13.17 -5.70
C SER A 177 -3.08 11.71 -5.82
N LYS A 178 -3.96 10.76 -5.49
CA LYS A 178 -3.71 9.32 -5.68
C LYS A 178 -3.45 8.98 -7.14
N SER A 179 -4.27 9.48 -8.07
CA SER A 179 -4.09 9.26 -9.51
C SER A 179 -2.78 9.86 -10.03
N LEU A 180 -2.38 11.03 -9.53
CA LEU A 180 -1.11 11.69 -9.86
C LEU A 180 0.10 10.86 -9.39
N ILE A 181 0.04 10.24 -8.21
CA ILE A 181 1.08 9.31 -7.73
C ILE A 181 1.21 8.10 -8.66
N LEU A 182 0.10 7.56 -9.19
CA LEU A 182 0.18 6.49 -10.19
C LEU A 182 0.84 6.96 -11.49
N GLU A 183 0.65 8.23 -11.86
CA GLU A 183 1.34 8.84 -13.00
C GLU A 183 2.84 9.00 -12.73
N ILE A 184 3.26 9.37 -11.50
CA ILE A 184 4.67 9.38 -11.09
C ILE A 184 5.24 7.97 -11.25
N ASP A 185 4.62 6.97 -10.64
CA ASP A 185 5.12 5.59 -10.62
C ASP A 185 5.27 5.00 -12.05
N SER A 186 4.34 5.34 -12.95
CA SER A 186 4.37 4.87 -14.34
C SER A 186 5.20 5.72 -15.31
N SER A 187 5.75 6.85 -14.85
CA SER A 187 6.54 7.74 -15.72
C SER A 187 7.97 7.25 -15.89
N ASN A 188 8.57 7.55 -17.05
CA ASN A 188 9.97 7.22 -17.32
C ASN A 188 10.88 7.78 -16.20
N LYS A 189 11.79 6.95 -15.69
CA LYS A 189 12.71 7.34 -14.61
C LYS A 189 13.56 8.58 -14.92
N ARG A 190 13.80 8.86 -16.20
CA ARG A 190 14.61 9.99 -16.65
C ARG A 190 13.83 11.29 -16.83
N ASP A 191 12.50 11.26 -16.81
CA ASP A 191 11.65 12.42 -17.07
C ASP A 191 11.37 13.23 -15.79
N ILE A 192 12.45 13.75 -15.19
CA ILE A 192 12.38 14.44 -13.89
C ILE A 192 11.56 15.72 -13.94
N ALA A 193 11.63 16.46 -15.06
CA ALA A 193 10.81 17.67 -15.24
C ALA A 193 9.31 17.37 -15.15
N LYS A 194 8.87 16.24 -15.73
CA LYS A 194 7.49 15.79 -15.59
C LYS A 194 7.16 15.40 -14.16
N ILE A 195 8.04 14.65 -13.49
CA ILE A 195 7.84 14.27 -12.08
C ILE A 195 7.70 15.50 -11.18
N ASP A 196 8.59 16.48 -11.33
CA ASP A 196 8.54 17.74 -10.57
C ASP A 196 7.24 18.51 -10.83
N THR A 197 6.75 18.52 -12.07
CA THR A 197 5.46 19.14 -12.40
C THR A 197 4.31 18.46 -11.64
N ILE A 198 4.29 17.13 -11.59
CA ILE A 198 3.26 16.38 -10.87
C ILE A 198 3.38 16.56 -9.35
N LEU A 199 4.61 16.59 -8.81
CA LEU A 199 4.85 16.83 -7.39
C LEU A 199 4.37 18.23 -6.96
N LEU A 200 4.59 19.25 -7.80
CA LEU A 200 4.07 20.60 -7.56
C LEU A 200 2.54 20.64 -7.60
N GLU A 201 1.90 19.86 -8.46
CA GLU A 201 0.44 19.73 -8.50
C GLU A 201 -0.10 19.12 -7.19
N ILE A 202 0.49 18.02 -6.72
CA ILE A 202 0.13 17.37 -5.44
C ILE A 202 0.39 18.30 -4.24
N GLN A 203 1.51 19.03 -4.26
CA GLN A 203 1.82 20.05 -3.26
C GLN A 203 0.71 21.11 -3.22
N GLY A 204 0.32 21.67 -4.37
CA GLY A 204 -0.73 22.69 -4.44
C GLY A 204 -2.08 22.20 -3.91
N LEU A 205 -2.48 20.96 -4.24
CA LEU A 205 -3.70 20.34 -3.71
C LEU A 205 -3.67 20.23 -2.18
N SER A 206 -2.50 19.88 -1.64
CA SER A 206 -2.28 19.67 -0.20
C SER A 206 -2.21 20.98 0.57
N GLU A 207 -1.50 21.98 0.05
CA GLU A 207 -1.40 23.32 0.64
C GLU A 207 -2.74 24.07 0.62
N ALA A 208 -3.58 23.84 -0.39
CA ALA A 208 -4.94 24.35 -0.42
C ALA A 208 -5.87 23.71 0.63
N SER A 209 -5.46 22.59 1.25
CA SER A 209 -6.25 21.82 2.22
C SER A 209 -5.37 21.40 3.41
N PRO A 210 -4.78 22.35 4.16
CA PRO A 210 -3.69 22.06 5.11
C PRO A 210 -4.13 21.21 6.31
N THR A 211 -5.43 21.19 6.62
CA THR A 211 -6.03 20.37 7.68
C THR A 211 -6.39 18.97 7.22
N ASN A 212 -6.40 18.70 5.91
CA ASN A 212 -6.69 17.37 5.38
C ASN A 212 -5.45 16.48 5.48
N ILE A 213 -5.43 15.63 6.52
CA ILE A 213 -4.32 14.72 6.80
C ILE A 213 -4.05 13.76 5.64
N GLY A 214 -5.11 13.30 4.95
CA GLY A 214 -4.98 12.39 3.81
C GLY A 214 -4.19 13.02 2.67
N LEU A 215 -4.52 14.26 2.29
CA LEU A 215 -3.80 14.99 1.24
C LEU A 215 -2.33 15.24 1.62
N GLN A 216 -2.10 15.66 2.87
CA GLN A 216 -0.75 15.88 3.39
C GLN A 216 0.08 14.58 3.38
N LEU A 217 -0.53 13.44 3.69
CA LEU A 217 0.15 12.14 3.65
C LEU A 217 0.43 11.69 2.20
N GLU A 218 -0.51 11.89 1.27
CA GLU A 218 -0.27 11.60 -0.16
C GLU A 218 0.84 12.49 -0.74
N TRP A 219 1.02 13.71 -0.25
CA TRP A 219 2.16 14.55 -0.66
C TRP A 219 3.51 13.94 -0.27
N VAL A 220 3.65 13.44 0.97
CA VAL A 220 4.86 12.73 1.42
C VAL A 220 5.06 11.45 0.61
N HIS A 221 3.99 10.70 0.38
CA HIS A 221 3.99 9.49 -0.43
C HIS A 221 4.43 9.75 -1.88
N ALA A 222 4.05 10.90 -2.46
CA ALA A 222 4.46 11.28 -3.80
C ALA A 222 5.98 11.49 -3.91
N TYR A 223 6.59 12.17 -2.94
CA TYR A 223 8.05 12.30 -2.88
C TYR A 223 8.73 10.94 -2.73
N ARG A 224 8.23 10.09 -1.83
CA ARG A 224 8.75 8.72 -1.66
C ARG A 224 8.71 7.93 -2.97
N THR A 225 7.61 8.03 -3.72
CA THR A 225 7.43 7.36 -5.02
C THR A 225 8.37 7.93 -6.09
N ALA A 226 8.66 9.23 -6.05
CA ALA A 226 9.64 9.84 -6.94
C ALA A 226 11.06 9.29 -6.67
N MET A 227 11.41 9.04 -5.40
CA MET A 227 12.72 8.53 -4.96
C MET A 227 13.12 7.16 -5.51
N ASP A 228 12.21 6.40 -6.14
CA ASP A 228 12.56 5.17 -6.88
C ASP A 228 13.49 5.45 -8.10
N ARG A 229 13.71 6.73 -8.40
CA ARG A 229 14.66 7.26 -9.38
C ARG A 229 15.99 7.69 -8.76
N GLY A 230 16.14 7.59 -7.44
CA GLY A 230 17.25 8.17 -6.69
C GLY A 230 18.62 7.68 -7.14
N TYR A 231 18.73 6.41 -7.55
CA TYR A 231 19.99 5.89 -8.10
C TYR A 231 20.44 6.64 -9.37
N GLU A 232 19.52 7.00 -10.27
CA GLU A 232 19.85 7.76 -11.49
C GLU A 232 19.91 9.28 -11.23
N LYS A 233 19.32 9.73 -10.12
CA LYS A 233 19.05 11.14 -9.80
C LYS A 233 19.24 11.42 -8.30
N PRO A 234 20.49 11.33 -7.81
CA PRO A 234 20.77 11.40 -6.39
C PRO A 234 20.41 12.76 -5.76
N GLU A 235 20.74 13.86 -6.44
CA GLU A 235 20.43 15.21 -5.96
C GLU A 235 18.91 15.48 -5.87
N ASP A 236 18.13 14.93 -6.80
CA ASP A 236 16.68 15.01 -6.75
C ASP A 236 16.12 14.20 -5.58
N ALA A 237 16.62 12.98 -5.35
CA ALA A 237 16.22 12.16 -4.21
C ALA A 237 16.55 12.80 -2.87
N LYS A 238 17.71 13.45 -2.72
CA LYS A 238 18.05 14.24 -1.52
C LYS A 238 17.05 15.38 -1.31
N ARG A 239 16.76 16.16 -2.35
CA ARG A 239 15.77 17.25 -2.30
C ARG A 239 14.37 16.74 -1.89
N TRP A 240 13.93 15.61 -2.44
CA TRP A 240 12.64 15.00 -2.10
C TRP A 240 12.61 14.48 -0.66
N LEU A 241 13.68 13.83 -0.18
CA LEU A 241 13.79 13.40 1.22
C LEU A 241 13.73 14.58 2.18
N GLU A 242 14.46 15.67 1.92
CA GLU A 242 14.40 16.89 2.74
C GLU A 242 13.00 17.51 2.77
N SER A 243 12.28 17.44 1.65
CA SER A 243 10.88 17.88 1.58
C SER A 243 9.98 16.99 2.45
N MET A 244 10.18 15.66 2.43
CA MET A 244 9.47 14.73 3.31
C MET A 244 9.76 15.02 4.78
N LYS A 245 11.03 15.23 5.17
CA LYS A 245 11.42 15.59 6.54
C LYS A 245 10.68 16.83 7.01
N LYS A 246 10.70 17.89 6.20
CA LYS A 246 10.03 19.16 6.53
C LYS A 246 8.52 18.99 6.73
N ILE A 247 7.86 18.14 5.96
CA ILE A 247 6.42 17.90 6.11
C ILE A 247 6.15 17.04 7.36
N ALA A 248 6.97 16.03 7.62
CA ALA A 248 6.76 15.06 8.69
C ALA A 248 7.21 15.53 10.08
N GLN A 249 8.21 16.42 10.19
CA GLN A 249 8.81 16.84 11.47
C GLN A 249 7.78 17.42 12.45
N ASP A 250 6.78 18.14 11.93
CA ASP A 250 5.77 18.83 12.75
C ASP A 250 4.53 17.96 12.99
N LYS A 251 4.50 16.73 12.48
CA LYS A 251 3.35 15.82 12.55
C LYS A 251 3.53 14.83 13.69
N LYS A 252 2.56 14.80 14.60
CA LYS A 252 2.49 13.80 15.68
C LYS A 252 2.03 12.43 15.18
N ASP A 253 1.38 12.38 14.02
CA ASP A 253 0.79 11.17 13.47
C ASP A 253 1.88 10.20 12.98
N THR A 254 1.83 8.98 13.49
CA THR A 254 2.77 7.90 13.19
C THR A 254 2.84 7.57 11.70
N ALA A 255 1.77 7.79 10.93
CA ALA A 255 1.76 7.54 9.49
C ALA A 255 2.80 8.40 8.74
N PHE A 256 3.01 9.66 9.14
CA PHE A 256 4.04 10.51 8.53
C PHE A 256 5.44 10.02 8.86
N LYS A 257 5.67 9.57 10.10
CA LYS A 257 6.95 8.99 10.51
C LYS A 257 7.25 7.70 9.76
N VAL A 258 6.24 6.85 9.57
CA VAL A 258 6.36 5.62 8.77
C VAL A 258 6.70 5.93 7.31
N GLU A 259 6.02 6.90 6.68
CA GLU A 259 6.37 7.28 5.30
C GLU A 259 7.76 7.93 5.20
N LEU A 260 8.18 8.73 6.19
CA LEU A 260 9.54 9.24 6.25
C LEU A 260 10.57 8.13 6.42
N ALA A 261 10.29 7.12 7.26
CA ALA A 261 11.15 5.96 7.44
C ALA A 261 11.33 5.17 6.12
N LYS A 262 10.26 5.00 5.34
CA LYS A 262 10.35 4.42 3.99
C LYS A 262 11.16 5.31 3.04
N GLY A 263 11.08 6.63 3.20
CA GLY A 263 11.95 7.59 2.51
C GLY A 263 13.44 7.37 2.81
N TYR A 264 13.81 7.21 4.09
CA TYR A 264 15.17 6.87 4.49
C TYR A 264 15.64 5.53 3.93
N LEU A 265 14.79 4.50 3.96
CA LEU A 265 15.11 3.21 3.33
C LEU A 265 15.44 3.39 1.84
N ASN A 266 14.64 4.16 1.11
CA ASN A 266 14.91 4.48 -0.30
C ASN A 266 16.21 5.27 -0.47
N ALA A 267 16.52 6.20 0.44
CA ALA A 267 17.77 6.98 0.40
C ALA A 267 18.99 6.09 0.66
N ILE A 268 18.94 5.21 1.66
CA ILE A 268 19.97 4.22 1.97
C ILE A 268 20.23 3.32 0.75
N ALA A 269 19.17 2.78 0.14
CA ALA A 269 19.28 1.89 -1.01
C ALA A 269 19.88 2.58 -2.25
N ASN A 270 19.50 3.84 -2.51
CA ASN A 270 19.87 4.54 -3.74
C ASN A 270 21.15 5.38 -3.62
N LEU A 271 21.32 6.10 -2.51
CA LEU A 271 22.41 7.06 -2.29
C LEU A 271 23.58 6.42 -1.54
N GLY A 272 23.30 5.48 -0.62
CA GLY A 272 24.31 4.83 0.20
C GLY A 272 25.30 3.95 -0.61
N GLN A 273 24.89 3.49 -1.79
CA GLN A 273 25.75 2.75 -2.72
C GLN A 273 26.92 3.60 -3.25
N GLU A 274 26.69 4.89 -3.49
CA GLU A 274 27.69 5.79 -4.07
C GLU A 274 28.49 6.54 -3.01
N ASN A 275 27.91 6.74 -1.81
CA ASN A 275 28.53 7.53 -0.75
C ASN A 275 28.29 6.90 0.64
N ARG A 276 29.41 6.51 1.29
CA ARG A 276 29.40 5.92 2.64
C ARG A 276 28.94 6.90 3.72
N ASP A 277 29.23 8.20 3.57
CA ASP A 277 28.79 9.20 4.53
C ASP A 277 27.27 9.36 4.48
N GLU A 278 26.67 9.34 3.27
CA GLU A 278 25.20 9.37 3.10
C GLU A 278 24.54 8.11 3.69
N LEU A 279 25.16 6.94 3.51
CA LEU A 279 24.70 5.70 4.13
C LEU A 279 24.62 5.84 5.66
N GLY A 280 25.72 6.27 6.29
CA GLY A 280 25.79 6.45 7.74
C GLY A 280 24.79 7.49 8.25
N ASN A 281 24.75 8.66 7.62
CA ASN A 281 23.85 9.74 8.04
C ASN A 281 22.37 9.33 7.98
N HIS A 282 21.95 8.65 6.91
CA HIS A 282 20.55 8.22 6.79
C HIS A 282 20.18 7.07 7.73
N LEU A 283 21.13 6.19 8.07
CA LEU A 283 20.92 5.17 9.10
C LEU A 283 20.75 5.80 10.47
N GLU A 284 21.62 6.75 10.86
CA GLU A 284 21.54 7.46 12.14
C GLU A 284 20.22 8.24 12.26
N GLU A 285 19.80 8.94 11.21
CA GLU A 285 18.52 9.64 11.21
C GLU A 285 17.30 8.70 11.32
N LEU A 286 17.37 7.53 10.67
CA LEU A 286 16.33 6.52 10.77
C LEU A 286 16.30 5.83 12.14
N GLU A 287 17.47 5.56 12.72
CA GLU A 287 17.61 5.04 14.08
C GLU A 287 16.95 5.99 15.08
N MET A 288 17.29 7.29 15.05
CA MET A 288 16.66 8.30 15.90
C MET A 288 15.13 8.33 15.74
N LEU A 289 14.63 8.20 14.50
CA LEU A 289 13.21 8.15 14.23
C LEU A 289 12.55 6.88 14.80
N ALA A 290 13.23 5.74 14.71
CA ALA A 290 12.79 4.47 15.30
C ALA A 290 12.79 4.52 16.82
N ASP A 291 13.81 5.14 17.41
CA ASP A 291 13.95 5.26 18.84
C ASP A 291 12.89 6.16 19.48
N THR A 292 12.43 7.18 18.74
CA THR A 292 11.34 8.07 19.17
C THR A 292 9.95 7.50 18.86
N THR A 293 9.87 6.30 18.28
CA THR A 293 8.62 5.66 17.81
C THR A 293 8.64 4.14 18.07
N LYS A 294 9.05 3.73 19.28
CA LYS A 294 9.24 2.31 19.67
C LYS A 294 7.96 1.48 19.65
N ASP A 295 6.80 2.12 19.74
CA ASP A 295 5.49 1.48 19.70
C ASP A 295 5.06 1.06 18.29
N SER A 296 5.65 1.64 17.24
CA SER A 296 5.30 1.33 15.85
C SER A 296 6.08 0.13 15.33
N LEU A 297 5.47 -1.07 15.41
CA LEU A 297 6.05 -2.29 14.84
C LEU A 297 6.40 -2.16 13.34
N GLU A 298 5.60 -1.42 12.58
CA GLU A 298 5.88 -1.17 11.15
C GLU A 298 7.19 -0.39 10.98
N LEU A 299 7.39 0.65 11.78
CA LEU A 299 8.59 1.48 11.70
C LEU A 299 9.84 0.69 12.13
N GLN A 300 9.76 -0.10 13.20
CA GLN A 300 10.86 -0.98 13.62
C GLN A 300 11.20 -2.03 12.56
N THR A 301 10.19 -2.49 11.83
CA THR A 301 10.39 -3.42 10.69
C THR A 301 11.08 -2.72 9.52
N ILE A 302 10.71 -1.48 9.21
CA ILE A 302 11.39 -0.67 8.19
C ILE A 302 12.84 -0.41 8.58
N TYR A 303 13.10 -0.12 9.86
CA TYR A 303 14.46 0.09 10.34
C TYR A 303 15.33 -1.18 10.20
N ALA A 304 14.82 -2.35 10.62
CA ALA A 304 15.50 -3.62 10.38
C ALA A 304 15.75 -3.87 8.88
N GLN A 305 14.77 -3.53 8.01
CA GLN A 305 14.92 -3.63 6.56
C GLN A 305 16.03 -2.71 6.02
N SER A 306 16.19 -1.52 6.59
CA SER A 306 17.28 -0.59 6.25
C SER A 306 18.65 -1.12 6.68
N LEU A 307 18.74 -1.79 7.84
CA LEU A 307 19.98 -2.41 8.32
C LEU A 307 20.43 -3.57 7.41
N ILE A 308 19.53 -4.45 6.95
CA ILE A 308 19.94 -5.47 5.97
C ILE A 308 20.32 -4.85 4.62
N THR A 309 19.67 -3.76 4.19
CA THR A 309 20.06 -3.04 2.98
C THR A 309 21.44 -2.39 3.14
N SER A 310 21.78 -1.84 4.30
CA SER A 310 23.14 -1.33 4.56
C SER A 310 24.18 -2.45 4.55
N LEU A 311 23.88 -3.61 5.12
CA LEU A 311 24.74 -4.79 5.04
C LEU A 311 24.99 -5.25 3.60
N GLN A 312 24.01 -5.12 2.70
CA GLN A 312 24.20 -5.40 1.27
C GLN A 312 25.14 -4.40 0.59
N ILE A 313 25.23 -3.17 1.08
CA ILE A 313 26.14 -2.12 0.60
C ILE A 313 27.55 -2.31 1.20
N ILE A 314 27.64 -2.51 2.51
CA ILE A 314 28.89 -2.71 3.26
C ILE A 314 29.56 -4.04 2.89
N GLY A 315 28.76 -5.09 2.77
CA GLY A 315 29.22 -6.46 2.59
C GLY A 315 30.17 -6.87 3.72
N ILE A 316 31.39 -7.24 3.33
CA ILE A 316 32.47 -7.67 4.23
C ILE A 316 33.74 -6.81 4.06
N SER A 317 33.58 -5.65 3.42
CA SER A 317 34.67 -4.70 3.16
C SER A 317 35.16 -4.03 4.45
N ASP A 318 34.25 -3.74 5.37
CA ASP A 318 34.52 -3.34 6.75
C ASP A 318 33.79 -4.29 7.72
N LEU A 319 34.49 -5.31 8.19
CA LEU A 319 33.90 -6.29 9.10
C LEU A 319 33.51 -5.73 10.46
N LYS A 320 34.12 -4.63 10.89
CA LYS A 320 33.76 -4.01 12.16
C LYS A 320 32.37 -3.38 12.03
N GLU A 321 32.18 -2.57 10.98
CA GLU A 321 30.89 -1.95 10.66
C GLU A 321 29.81 -3.03 10.37
N THR A 322 30.15 -4.08 9.62
CA THR A 322 29.24 -5.23 9.39
C THR A 322 28.80 -5.87 10.71
N ALA A 323 29.72 -6.06 11.66
CA ALA A 323 29.40 -6.66 12.95
C ALA A 323 28.52 -5.76 13.81
N GLU A 324 28.77 -4.44 13.81
CA GLU A 324 27.95 -3.45 14.52
C GLU A 324 26.49 -3.48 14.03
N VAL A 325 26.27 -3.48 12.71
CA VAL A 325 24.90 -3.56 12.14
C VAL A 325 24.22 -4.90 12.44
N ILE A 326 24.97 -6.01 12.47
CA ILE A 326 24.43 -7.33 12.86
C ILE A 326 24.03 -7.34 14.35
N ASP A 327 24.85 -6.75 15.22
CA ASP A 327 24.54 -6.63 16.64
C ASP A 327 23.30 -5.76 16.89
N GLU A 328 23.11 -4.70 16.10
CA GLU A 328 21.92 -3.87 16.15
C GLU A 328 20.65 -4.63 15.73
N LEU A 329 20.71 -5.43 14.65
CA LEU A 329 19.61 -6.33 14.28
C LEU A 329 19.28 -7.34 15.39
N LYS A 330 20.30 -7.85 16.08
CA LYS A 330 20.12 -8.74 17.22
C LYS A 330 19.40 -8.03 18.37
N GLU A 331 19.79 -6.79 18.70
CA GLU A 331 19.11 -5.98 19.71
C GLU A 331 17.64 -5.74 19.35
N LEU A 332 17.33 -5.49 18.08
CA LEU A 332 15.94 -5.38 17.61
C LEU A 332 15.14 -6.69 17.81
N VAL A 333 15.75 -7.85 17.56
CA VAL A 333 15.09 -9.16 17.83
C VAL A 333 14.81 -9.34 19.32
N GLU A 334 15.71 -8.87 20.19
CA GLU A 334 15.52 -8.92 21.64
C GLU A 334 14.44 -7.95 22.12
N ALA A 335 14.36 -6.75 21.54
CA ALA A 335 13.35 -5.75 21.86
C ALA A 335 11.95 -6.13 21.34
N TYR A 336 11.87 -6.80 20.18
CA TYR A 336 10.61 -7.16 19.51
C TYR A 336 10.51 -8.67 19.23
N PRO A 337 10.51 -9.53 20.27
CA PRO A 337 10.64 -10.99 20.11
C PRO A 337 9.45 -11.67 19.43
N LYS A 338 8.32 -10.96 19.24
CA LYS A 338 7.12 -11.46 18.53
C LYS A 338 7.04 -10.95 17.09
N ASN A 339 7.98 -10.10 16.65
CA ASN A 339 7.99 -9.59 15.29
C ASN A 339 8.81 -10.52 14.39
N ASN A 340 8.12 -11.46 13.75
CA ASN A 340 8.76 -12.45 12.87
C ASN A 340 9.47 -11.82 11.67
N ALA A 341 9.07 -10.63 11.23
CA ALA A 341 9.75 -9.94 10.12
C ALA A 341 11.16 -9.51 10.53
N ILE A 342 11.32 -8.93 11.73
CA ILE A 342 12.64 -8.53 12.26
C ILE A 342 13.52 -9.76 12.50
N LEU A 343 12.97 -10.82 13.09
CA LEU A 343 13.68 -12.08 13.31
C LEU A 343 14.20 -12.67 11.99
N LYS A 344 13.35 -12.71 10.97
CA LYS A 344 13.74 -13.19 9.65
C LYS A 344 14.83 -12.32 9.03
N THR A 345 14.71 -11.00 9.12
CA THR A 345 15.74 -10.07 8.62
C THR A 345 17.10 -10.30 9.28
N TYR A 346 17.13 -10.55 10.59
CA TYR A 346 18.37 -10.88 11.30
C TYR A 346 18.98 -12.20 10.82
N VAL A 347 18.17 -13.25 10.67
CA VAL A 347 18.60 -14.56 10.16
C VAL A 347 19.15 -14.44 8.73
N ASP A 348 18.41 -13.78 7.84
CA ASP A 348 18.82 -13.58 6.44
C ASP A 348 20.15 -12.78 6.35
N SER A 349 20.34 -11.82 7.25
CA SER A 349 21.58 -11.03 7.36
C SER A 349 22.78 -11.89 7.79
N LEU A 350 22.62 -12.72 8.82
CA LEU A 350 23.67 -13.65 9.25
C LEU A 350 24.08 -14.61 8.14
N ILE A 351 23.11 -15.18 7.42
CA ILE A 351 23.38 -16.09 6.29
C ILE A 351 24.12 -15.38 5.17
N GLY A 352 23.66 -14.18 4.81
CA GLY A 352 24.29 -13.38 3.77
C GLY A 352 25.76 -13.12 4.06
N ILE A 353 26.08 -12.63 5.26
CA ILE A 353 27.46 -12.34 5.67
C ILE A 353 28.31 -13.61 5.78
N ILE A 354 27.80 -14.68 6.40
CA ILE A 354 28.51 -15.96 6.48
C ILE A 354 28.79 -16.51 5.08
N GLY A 355 27.82 -16.40 4.16
CA GLY A 355 27.95 -16.81 2.76
C GLY A 355 29.04 -16.03 2.02
N LEU A 356 29.09 -14.70 2.18
CA LEU A 356 30.15 -13.86 1.59
C LEU A 356 31.54 -14.23 2.15
N LEU A 357 31.65 -14.43 3.46
CA LEU A 357 32.91 -14.82 4.10
C LEU A 357 33.37 -16.22 3.66
N ALA A 358 32.43 -17.15 3.50
CA ALA A 358 32.66 -18.47 2.95
C ALA A 358 33.21 -18.41 1.53
N GLN A 359 32.62 -17.60 0.66
CA GLN A 359 33.07 -17.40 -0.73
C GLN A 359 34.49 -16.83 -0.79
N GLU A 360 34.81 -15.87 0.06
CA GLU A 360 36.16 -15.28 0.19
C GLU A 360 37.14 -16.15 1.02
N GLN A 361 36.74 -17.36 1.42
CA GLN A 361 37.54 -18.32 2.20
C GLN A 361 38.05 -17.76 3.55
N ARG A 362 37.31 -16.81 4.14
CA ARG A 362 37.63 -16.14 5.41
C ARG A 362 37.11 -16.92 6.62
N ALA A 363 37.57 -18.16 6.77
CA ALA A 363 37.02 -19.11 7.75
C ALA A 363 37.08 -18.63 9.22
N THR A 364 38.09 -17.86 9.62
CA THR A 364 38.18 -17.29 10.97
C THR A 364 37.08 -16.29 11.26
N ASP A 365 36.70 -15.54 10.23
CA ASP A 365 35.77 -14.42 10.34
C ASP A 365 34.32 -14.89 10.32
N ILE A 366 34.06 -16.13 9.87
CA ILE A 366 32.74 -16.79 9.96
C ILE A 366 32.34 -17.05 11.42
N VAL A 367 33.32 -17.34 12.28
CA VAL A 367 33.07 -17.88 13.63
C VAL A 367 32.21 -16.98 14.51
N PRO A 368 32.42 -15.65 14.58
CA PRO A 368 31.57 -14.75 15.36
C PRO A 368 30.11 -14.78 14.90
N PHE A 369 29.85 -14.64 13.59
CA PHE A 369 28.50 -14.63 13.03
C PHE A 369 27.79 -15.98 13.21
N LEU A 370 28.49 -17.08 12.96
CA LEU A 370 27.95 -18.43 13.18
C LEU A 370 27.61 -18.65 14.66
N SER A 371 28.42 -18.10 15.59
CA SER A 371 28.13 -18.20 17.03
C SER A 371 26.86 -17.45 17.41
N GLN A 372 26.54 -16.35 16.73
CA GLN A 372 25.28 -15.64 16.92
C GLN A 372 24.08 -16.47 16.41
N PHE A 373 24.19 -17.08 15.22
CA PHE A 373 23.15 -17.99 14.71
C PHE A 373 22.95 -19.17 15.67
N GLU A 374 24.03 -19.82 16.14
CA GLU A 374 23.95 -20.91 17.12
C GLU A 374 23.25 -20.50 18.42
N ALA A 375 23.40 -19.23 18.85
CA ALA A 375 22.68 -18.72 20.01
C ALA A 375 21.17 -18.55 19.69
N LEU A 376 20.84 -18.16 18.46
CA LEU A 376 19.47 -18.03 18.00
C LEU A 376 18.76 -19.38 17.90
N ASP A 377 19.39 -20.39 17.28
CA ASP A 377 18.88 -21.76 17.19
C ASP A 377 18.57 -22.35 18.58
N LYS A 378 19.44 -22.12 19.57
CA LYS A 378 19.20 -22.50 20.96
C LYS A 378 18.08 -21.73 21.63
N LYS A 379 17.88 -20.46 21.28
CA LYS A 379 16.84 -19.60 21.85
C LYS A 379 15.47 -19.93 21.30
N TYR A 380 15.41 -20.41 20.06
CA TYR A 380 14.17 -20.77 19.35
C TYR A 380 14.21 -22.24 18.90
N PRO A 381 14.31 -23.20 19.84
CA PRO A 381 14.49 -24.61 19.54
C PRO A 381 13.25 -25.30 18.94
N ASP A 382 12.13 -24.60 18.80
CA ASP A 382 10.89 -25.12 18.20
C ASP A 382 10.51 -24.32 16.93
N ASP A 383 11.34 -23.37 16.50
CA ASP A 383 11.10 -22.58 15.29
C ASP A 383 11.65 -23.33 14.06
N GLU A 384 10.73 -23.91 13.29
CA GLU A 384 11.07 -24.71 12.09
C GLU A 384 11.86 -23.90 11.05
N PHE A 385 11.58 -22.60 10.92
CA PHE A 385 12.30 -21.74 9.99
C PHE A 385 13.77 -21.61 10.41
N ILE A 386 14.03 -21.31 11.69
CA ILE A 386 15.40 -21.16 12.21
C ILE A 386 16.18 -22.47 12.10
N GLN A 387 15.59 -23.58 12.55
CA GLN A 387 16.25 -24.90 12.51
C GLN A 387 16.64 -25.31 11.09
N LYS A 388 15.67 -25.29 10.17
CA LYS A 388 15.90 -25.69 8.79
C LYS A 388 16.96 -24.81 8.12
N THR A 389 16.95 -23.52 8.42
CA THR A 389 17.88 -22.57 7.85
C THR A 389 19.30 -22.77 8.41
N TYR A 390 19.41 -23.05 9.71
CA TYR A 390 20.68 -23.39 10.34
C TYR A 390 21.28 -24.68 9.75
N ASP A 391 20.49 -25.74 9.64
CA ASP A 391 20.94 -27.02 9.06
C ASP A 391 21.44 -26.84 7.62
N GLN A 392 20.66 -26.13 6.79
CA GLN A 392 21.05 -25.81 5.40
C GLN A 392 22.35 -25.00 5.31
N LEU A 393 22.52 -24.03 6.21
CA LEU A 393 23.75 -23.25 6.29
C LEU A 393 24.94 -24.14 6.66
N MET A 394 24.79 -25.02 7.64
CA MET A 394 25.84 -25.94 8.08
C MET A 394 26.22 -26.94 6.98
N ASP A 395 25.25 -27.54 6.30
CA ASP A 395 25.50 -28.42 5.15
C ASP A 395 26.28 -27.70 4.05
N THR A 396 25.91 -26.44 3.75
CA THR A 396 26.60 -25.61 2.75
C THR A 396 28.05 -25.32 3.17
N LEU A 397 28.27 -24.96 4.43
CA LEU A 397 29.60 -24.72 4.98
C LEU A 397 30.47 -25.99 4.94
N GLU A 398 29.92 -27.15 5.26
CA GLU A 398 30.63 -28.43 5.17
C GLU A 398 31.01 -28.77 3.73
N MET A 399 30.11 -28.56 2.76
CA MET A 399 30.37 -28.79 1.33
C MET A 399 31.56 -27.97 0.80
N ILE A 400 31.72 -26.73 1.26
CA ILE A 400 32.84 -25.86 0.85
C ILE A 400 34.11 -26.07 1.70
N GLY A 401 34.12 -27.09 2.56
CA GLY A 401 35.29 -27.49 3.34
C GLY A 401 35.51 -26.72 4.64
N PHE A 402 34.53 -25.91 5.08
CA PHE A 402 34.58 -25.31 6.41
C PHE A 402 34.41 -26.42 7.47
N LYS A 403 35.46 -26.65 8.25
CA LYS A 403 35.43 -27.55 9.41
C LYS A 403 35.62 -26.73 10.67
N LYS A 404 34.58 -26.67 11.52
CA LYS A 404 34.70 -26.04 12.84
C LYS A 404 35.77 -26.78 13.63
N THR A 405 36.94 -26.17 13.81
CA THR A 405 37.99 -26.74 14.65
C THR A 405 37.47 -26.75 16.08
N LYS A 406 37.16 -27.94 16.63
CA LYS A 406 36.89 -28.09 18.05
C LYS A 406 38.13 -27.58 18.79
N LYS A 407 38.07 -26.40 19.43
CA LYS A 407 39.12 -25.95 20.34
C LYS A 407 39.37 -27.09 21.34
N LYS A 408 40.54 -27.74 21.25
CA LYS A 408 40.99 -28.65 22.30
C LYS A 408 41.04 -27.81 23.57
N LYS A 409 40.28 -28.21 24.61
CA LYS A 409 40.46 -27.66 25.96
C LYS A 409 41.97 -27.73 26.29
N PRO A 410 42.57 -26.68 26.89
CA PRO A 410 43.95 -26.77 27.34
C PRO A 410 44.04 -27.99 28.26
N ARG A 411 44.95 -28.92 27.95
CA ARG A 411 45.39 -29.90 28.95
C ARG A 411 46.02 -29.07 30.05
N ILE A 412 45.36 -29.01 31.20
CA ILE A 412 46.02 -28.62 32.43
C ILE A 412 46.93 -29.80 32.76
N ASP A 413 48.20 -29.68 32.42
CA ASP A 413 49.23 -30.58 32.93
C ASP A 413 49.33 -30.32 34.44
N TYR A 414 48.87 -31.30 35.23
CA TYR A 414 49.26 -31.39 36.63
C TYR A 414 50.61 -32.09 36.68
N MET A 415 51.56 -31.43 37.36
CA MET A 415 52.94 -31.83 37.59
C MET A 415 53.10 -33.27 38.09
#